data_AF-A0A7G9W8A9-F1
#
_entry.id   AF-A0A7G9W8A9-F1
#
_cell.length_a   1.000
_cell.length_b   1.000
_cell.length_c   1.000
_cell.angle_alpha   90.00
_cell.angle_beta   90.00
_cell.angle_gamma   90.00
#
_symmetry.space_group_name_H-M   'P 1'
#
loop_
_entity.id
_entity.type
_entity.pdbx_description
1 polymer ?
#
loop_
_entity_poly.entity_id
_entity_poly.type
_entity_poly.pdbx_seq_one_letter_code
_entity_poly.pdbx_strand_id
1 'polypeptide(L)' 'MVGAIKRGLTLSDFENLTIGMIIGYITTYNGLDQEESREATQEDIDAFYSR' A
#
# COMPACT_ATOMS: atom_id res chain seq x y z
N MET A 1 -6.00 0.99 9.13
CA MET A 1 -5.71 0.76 10.58
C MET A 1 -6.18 -0.61 11.10
N VAL A 2 -7.36 -1.11 10.72
CA VAL A 2 -7.84 -2.45 11.15
C VAL A 2 -6.86 -3.59 10.81
N GLY A 3 -6.16 -3.50 9.68
CA GLY A 3 -5.12 -4.46 9.29
C GLY A 3 -3.87 -4.45 10.18
N ALA A 4 -3.56 -3.32 10.83
CA ALA A 4 -2.41 -3.19 11.73
C ALA A 4 -2.72 -3.84 13.09
N ILE A 5 -3.93 -3.60 13.63
CA ILE A 5 -4.41 -4.25 14.85
C ILE A 5 -4.43 -5.78 14.69
N LYS A 6 -4.87 -6.27 13.52
CA LYS A 6 -4.84 -7.71 13.19
C LYS A 6 -3.43 -8.33 13.12
N ARG A 7 -2.38 -7.52 13.00
CA ARG A 7 -0.98 -7.95 12.89
C ARG A 7 -0.19 -7.75 14.20
N GLY A 8 -0.86 -7.42 15.29
CA GLY A 8 -0.25 -7.34 16.63
C GLY A 8 0.26 -5.95 17.01
N LEU A 9 -0.01 -4.91 16.21
CA LEU A 9 0.25 -3.53 16.62
C LEU A 9 -0.84 -3.09 17.60
N THR A 10 -0.41 -2.67 18.78
CA THR A 10 -1.29 -2.17 19.83
C THR A 10 -1.56 -0.67 19.66
N LEU A 11 -2.66 -0.18 20.23
CA LEU A 11 -2.95 1.26 20.25
C LEU A 11 -1.85 2.07 20.96
N SER A 12 -1.19 1.48 21.97
CA SER A 12 -0.05 2.10 22.66
C SER A 12 1.19 2.27 21.77
N ASP A 13 1.37 1.41 20.78
CA ASP A 13 2.46 1.57 19.82
C ASP A 13 2.24 2.85 18.99
N PHE A 14 1.00 3.18 18.64
CA PHE A 14 0.65 4.39 17.89
C PHE A 14 0.88 5.69 18.67
N GLU A 15 0.85 5.67 20.00
CA GLU A 15 1.13 6.86 20.82
C GLU A 15 2.60 7.29 20.78
N ASN A 16 3.50 6.36 20.48
CA ASN A 16 4.94 6.60 20.36
C ASN A 16 5.40 6.79 18.91
N LEU A 17 4.49 6.71 17.94
CA LEU A 17 4.81 6.92 16.53
C LEU A 17 4.77 8.40 16.17
N THR A 18 5.78 8.84 15.42
CA THR A 18 5.74 10.15 14.78
C THR A 18 4.71 10.17 13.65
N ILE A 19 4.19 11.35 13.32
CA ILE A 19 3.20 11.53 12.25
C ILE A 19 3.69 10.91 10.91
N GLY A 20 4.97 11.05 10.57
CA GLY A 20 5.54 10.45 9.36
C GLY A 20 5.51 8.92 9.36
N MET A 21 5.74 8.30 10.52
CA MET A 21 5.61 6.85 10.67
C MET A 21 4.16 6.41 10.51
N ILE A 22 3.20 7.12 11.12
CA ILE A 22 1.76 6.82 11.00
C ILE A 22 1.33 6.88 9.53
N ILE A 23 1.75 7.92 8.78
CA ILE A 23 1.46 8.04 7.36
C ILE A 23 2.08 6.88 6.58
N GLY A 24 3.36 6.56 6.80
CA GLY A 24 4.01 5.41 6.16
C GLY A 24 3.31 4.08 6.44
N TYR A 25 2.81 3.88 7.66
CA TYR A 25 1.99 2.72 8.03
C TYR A 25 0.65 2.70 7.29
N ILE A 26 -0.06 3.83 7.24
CA ILE A 26 -1.34 3.90 6.52
C ILE A 26 -1.11 3.58 5.03
N THR A 27 -0.06 4.14 4.42
CA THR A 27 0.28 3.91 3.01
C THR A 27 0.65 2.44 2.74
N THR A 28 1.53 1.87 3.56
CA THR A 28 2.00 0.48 3.42
C THR A 28 0.88 -0.54 3.62
N TYR A 29 0.01 -0.33 4.62
CA TYR A 29 -0.93 -1.37 5.06
C TYR A 29 -2.37 -1.17 4.62
N ASN A 30 -2.80 0.04 4.24
CA ASN A 30 -4.09 0.23 3.58
C ASN A 30 -3.98 0.23 2.04
N GLY A 31 -2.78 0.01 1.49
CA GLY A 31 -2.59 -0.10 0.05
C GLY A 31 -2.81 1.22 -0.69
N LEU A 32 -2.60 2.38 -0.03
CA LEU A 32 -2.69 3.66 -0.73
C LEU A 32 -1.59 3.84 -1.79
N ASP A 33 -0.50 3.06 -1.68
CA ASP A 33 0.58 2.98 -2.68
C ASP A 33 0.42 1.81 -3.66
N GLN A 34 -0.61 0.99 -3.49
CA GLN A 34 -0.96 0.03 -4.53
C GLN A 34 -1.83 0.80 -5.52
N GLU A 35 -1.19 1.47 -6.48
CA GLU A 35 -1.81 1.54 -7.81
C GLU A 35 -2.27 0.11 -8.10
N GLU A 36 -3.57 -0.08 -8.36
CA GLU A 36 -4.10 -1.39 -8.74
C GLU A 36 -3.34 -1.83 -9.99
N SER A 37 -2.25 -2.55 -9.79
CA SER A 37 -1.43 -3.11 -10.83
C SER A 37 -2.28 -4.20 -11.47
N ARG A 38 -3.04 -3.82 -12.50
CA ARG A 38 -3.79 -4.77 -13.32
C ARG A 38 -2.80 -5.59 -14.13
N GLU A 39 -3.09 -6.88 -14.30
CA GLU A 39 -2.36 -7.69 -15.26
C GLU A 39 -2.47 -7.05 -16.64
N ALA A 40 -1.33 -6.90 -17.33
CA ALA A 40 -1.28 -6.35 -18.67
C ALA A 40 -1.99 -7.30 -19.63
N THR A 41 -2.90 -6.76 -20.46
CA THR A 41 -3.53 -7.55 -21.52
C THR A 41 -2.56 -7.70 -22.70
N GLN A 42 -2.86 -8.63 -23.61
CA GLN A 42 -2.08 -8.76 -24.85
C GLN A 42 -2.08 -7.45 -25.66
N GLU A 43 -3.16 -6.67 -25.64
CA GLU A 43 -3.23 -5.36 -26.29
C GLU A 43 -2.27 -4.33 -25.67
N ASP A 44 -2.12 -4.33 -24.33
CA ASP A 44 -1.16 -3.45 -23.64
C ASP A 44 0.29 -3.82 -24.02
N ILE A 45 0.57 -5.12 -24.15
CA ILE A 45 1.86 -5.65 -24.56
C ILE A 45 2.16 -5.25 -26.01
N ASP A 46 1.20 -5.46 -26.92
CA ASP A 46 1.36 -5.15 -28.34
C ASP A 46 1.55 -3.64 -28.57
N ALA A 47 0.83 -2.80 -27.82
CA ALA A 47 0.99 -1.34 -27.84
C ALA A 47 2.39 -0.90 -27.38
N PHE A 48 2.97 -1.56 -26.38
CA PHE A 48 4.31 -1.27 -25.88
C PHE A 48 5.42 -1.64 -26.87
N TYR A 49 5.31 -2.79 -27.55
CA TYR A 49 6.31 -3.27 -28.52
C TYR A 49 6.17 -2.70 -29.94
N SER A 50 5.09 -1.94 -30.23
CA SER A 50 4.88 -1.31 -31.55
C SER A 50 5.53 0.07 -31.74
N ARG A 51 6.36 0.51 -30.77
CA ARG A 51 7.09 1.79 -30.80
C ARG A 51 8.55 1.63 -31.20
#